data_AF-A0A349HPI1-F1
#
_entry.id   AF-A0A349HPI1-F1
#
_cell.length_a   1.000
_cell.length_b   1.000
_cell.length_c   1.000
_cell.angle_alpha   90.00
_cell.angle_beta   90.00
_cell.angle_gamma   90.00
#
_symmetry.space_group_name_H-M   'P 1'
#
loop_
_entity.id
_entity.type
_entity.pdbx_description
1 polymer ?
#
loop_
_entity_poly.entity_id
_entity_poly.type
_entity_poly.pdbx_seq_one_letter_code
_entity_poly.pdbx_strand_id
1 'polypeptide(L)'
;MKNSTIKFIAILFLVSLIITGCSANTEANKPAGGKFTIGIAQLVQHPALDASRQGFIDEMEKLGVEVEFIDQNAQADINNAQMIAEKFVKDDVDLIFSIATLT
;
A
#
# COMPACT_ATOMS: atom_id res chain seq x y z
N MET A 1 -57.51 -9.23 -15.37
CA MET A 1 -56.55 -8.10 -15.18
C MET A 1 -55.89 -8.07 -13.80
N LYS A 2 -56.34 -8.84 -12.78
CA LYS A 2 -55.84 -8.75 -11.39
C LYS A 2 -54.51 -9.51 -11.14
N ASN A 3 -54.14 -10.43 -12.02
CA ASN A 3 -53.00 -11.35 -11.84
C ASN A 3 -51.71 -10.80 -12.48
N SER A 4 -51.81 -9.85 -13.42
CA SER A 4 -50.66 -9.21 -14.08
C SER A 4 -50.03 -8.14 -13.18
N THR A 5 -50.86 -7.41 -12.43
CA THR A 5 -50.44 -6.37 -11.48
C THR A 5 -49.70 -6.95 -10.27
N ILE A 6 -50.06 -8.15 -9.81
CA ILE A 6 -49.38 -8.85 -8.70
C ILE A 6 -47.97 -9.32 -9.11
N LYS A 7 -47.79 -9.77 -10.36
CA LYS A 7 -46.46 -10.13 -10.90
C LYS A 7 -45.55 -8.91 -11.03
N PHE A 8 -46.11 -7.75 -11.38
CA PHE A 8 -45.37 -6.50 -11.50
C PHE A 8 -44.86 -5.98 -10.14
N ILE A 9 -45.66 -6.12 -9.07
CA ILE A 9 -45.28 -5.74 -7.71
C ILE A 9 -44.20 -6.68 -7.15
N ALA A 10 -44.28 -7.99 -7.43
CA ALA A 10 -43.26 -8.96 -7.02
C ALA A 10 -41.90 -8.74 -7.70
N ILE A 11 -41.89 -8.32 -8.97
CA ILE A 11 -40.67 -7.97 -9.71
C ILE A 11 -40.06 -6.66 -9.19
N LEU A 12 -40.89 -5.67 -8.86
CA LEU A 12 -40.42 -4.39 -8.29
C LEU A 12 -39.80 -4.55 -6.90
N PHE A 13 -40.31 -5.47 -6.08
CA PHE A 13 -39.75 -5.78 -4.76
C PHE A 13 -38.40 -6.50 -4.86
N LEU A 14 -38.25 -7.42 -5.84
CA LEU A 14 -37.02 -8.17 -6.09
C LEU A 14 -35.88 -7.30 -6.64
N VAL A 15 -36.19 -6.27 -7.43
CA VAL A 15 -35.21 -5.30 -7.95
C VAL A 15 -34.68 -4.37 -6.84
N SER A 16 -35.47 -4.09 -5.79
CA SER A 16 -35.00 -3.29 -4.66
C SER A 16 -33.94 -4.00 -3.79
N LEU A 17 -33.89 -5.34 -3.81
CA LEU A 17 -32.85 -6.11 -3.12
C LEU A 17 -31.50 -6.11 -3.85
N ILE A 18 -31.47 -5.79 -5.14
CA ILE A 18 -30.24 -5.81 -5.96
C ILE A 18 -29.45 -4.49 -5.81
N ILE A 19 -30.12 -3.39 -5.44
CA ILE A 19 -29.49 -2.06 -5.32
C ILE A 19 -28.80 -1.84 -3.95
N THR A 20 -29.17 -2.58 -2.92
CA THR A 20 -28.51 -2.50 -1.59
C THR A 20 -27.25 -3.37 -1.48
N GLY A 21 -26.88 -4.09 -2.55
CA GLY A 21 -25.71 -5.00 -2.57
C GLY A 21 -24.35 -4.32 -2.83
N CYS A 22 -24.33 -3.03 -3.21
CA CYS A 22 -23.08 -2.29 -3.43
C CYS A 22 -22.76 -1.29 -2.30
N SER A 23 -23.23 -1.59 -1.09
CA SER A 23 -22.70 -1.03 0.16
C SER A 23 -22.10 -2.13 1.03
N ALA A 24 -21.59 -3.19 0.40
CA ALA A 24 -20.70 -4.14 1.04
C ALA A 24 -19.37 -3.41 1.32
N ASN A 25 -19.26 -2.94 2.56
CA ASN A 25 -18.03 -2.76 3.31
C ASN A 25 -16.82 -2.43 2.43
N THR A 26 -16.64 -1.14 2.16
CA THR A 26 -15.29 -0.57 2.28
C THR A 26 -14.94 -0.62 3.76
N GLU A 27 -14.75 -1.83 4.30
CA GLU A 27 -13.80 -2.03 5.38
C GLU A 27 -12.47 -1.66 4.75
N ALA A 28 -12.17 -0.35 4.79
CA ALA A 28 -10.82 0.12 4.80
C ALA A 28 -10.16 -0.72 5.88
N ASN A 29 -9.37 -1.69 5.44
CA ASN A 29 -8.64 -2.63 6.25
C ASN A 29 -7.77 -1.76 7.15
N LYS A 30 -8.30 -1.41 8.32
CA LYS A 30 -7.67 -0.46 9.23
C LYS A 30 -6.34 -1.13 9.58
N PRO A 31 -5.19 -0.51 9.27
CA PRO A 31 -3.92 -1.15 9.52
C PRO A 31 -3.90 -1.56 10.99
N ALA A 32 -3.57 -2.83 11.26
CA ALA A 32 -3.37 -3.33 12.61
C ALA A 32 -2.50 -2.31 13.35
N GLY A 33 -2.95 -1.82 14.50
CA GLY A 33 -2.50 -0.57 15.13
C GLY A 33 -1.07 -0.56 15.68
N GLY A 34 -0.08 -0.89 14.85
CA GLY A 34 1.34 -0.72 15.09
C GLY A 34 1.95 0.16 14.00
N LYS A 35 2.89 1.02 14.41
CA LYS A 35 3.76 1.78 13.50
C LYS A 35 4.76 0.80 12.87
N PHE A 36 4.77 0.68 11.55
CA PHE A 36 5.77 -0.12 10.84
C PHE A 36 7.08 0.65 10.73
N THR A 37 8.21 -0.04 10.76
CA THR A 37 9.52 0.52 10.44
C THR A 37 9.97 0.02 9.08
N ILE A 38 10.18 0.93 8.13
CA ILE A 38 10.59 0.59 6.76
C ILE A 38 11.96 1.19 6.47
N GLY A 39 12.94 0.34 6.16
CA GLY A 39 14.26 0.75 5.68
C GLY A 39 14.26 0.99 4.18
N ILE A 40 14.57 2.21 3.73
CA ILE A 40 14.74 2.54 2.31
C ILE A 40 16.24 2.50 1.98
N ALA A 41 16.65 1.58 1.10
CA ALA A 41 18.03 1.44 0.65
C ALA A 41 18.14 1.90 -0.81
N GLN A 42 18.67 3.09 -1.06
CA GLN A 42 18.84 3.62 -2.41
C GLN A 42 20.29 3.57 -2.85
N LEU A 43 20.58 2.98 -4.02
CA LEU A 43 21.96 2.85 -4.50
C LEU A 43 22.62 4.22 -4.75
N VAL A 44 21.93 5.11 -5.46
CA VAL A 44 22.49 6.40 -5.92
C VAL A 44 21.40 7.46 -5.98
N GLN A 45 21.75 8.74 -5.80
CA GLN A 45 20.81 9.85 -6.02
C GLN A 45 20.63 10.10 -7.52
N HIS A 46 19.38 10.05 -7.98
CA HIS A 46 19.03 10.31 -9.37
C HIS A 46 17.52 10.62 -9.43
N PRO A 47 17.06 11.59 -10.26
CA PRO A 47 15.67 12.05 -10.24
C PRO A 47 14.62 10.94 -10.35
N ALA A 48 14.86 9.92 -11.17
CA ALA A 48 13.95 8.79 -11.33
C ALA A 48 13.86 7.90 -10.07
N LEU A 49 14.98 7.72 -9.36
CA LEU A 49 15.05 6.91 -8.15
C LEU A 49 14.44 7.68 -6.98
N ASP A 50 14.72 8.97 -6.90
CA ASP A 50 14.14 9.87 -5.89
C ASP A 50 12.62 9.99 -6.06
N ALA A 51 12.13 10.05 -7.30
CA ALA A 51 10.70 10.02 -7.58
C ALA A 51 10.04 8.69 -7.18
N SER A 52 10.76 7.58 -7.37
CA SER A 52 10.27 6.25 -6.94
C SER A 52 10.17 6.15 -5.42
N ARG A 53 11.18 6.68 -4.70
CA ARG A 53 11.16 6.80 -3.25
C ARG A 53 10.00 7.67 -2.76
N GLN A 54 9.81 8.84 -3.35
CA GLN A 54 8.74 9.76 -2.95
C GLN A 54 7.36 9.15 -3.22
N GLY A 55 7.15 8.54 -4.39
CA GLY A 55 5.88 7.89 -4.72
C GLY A 55 5.52 6.74 -3.78
N PHE A 56 6.52 6.02 -3.27
CA PHE A 56 6.30 5.00 -2.24
C PHE A 56 5.83 5.61 -0.90
N ILE A 57 6.51 6.67 -0.44
CA ILE A 57 6.14 7.39 0.80
C ILE A 57 4.73 7.98 0.67
N ASP A 58 4.45 8.67 -0.44
CA ASP A 58 3.15 9.30 -0.70
C ASP A 58 2.00 8.28 -0.68
N GLU A 59 2.20 7.09 -1.25
CA GLU A 59 1.15 6.07 -1.25
C GLU A 59 0.95 5.45 0.14
N MET A 60 2.00 5.26 0.95
CA MET A 60 1.85 4.82 2.34
C MET A 60 1.01 5.81 3.17
N GLU A 61 1.29 7.11 3.03
CA GLU A 61 0.51 8.17 3.67
C GLU A 61 -0.94 8.18 3.19
N LYS A 62 -1.16 8.07 1.88
CA LYS A 62 -2.50 8.02 1.27
C LYS A 62 -3.31 6.82 1.72
N LEU A 63 -2.67 5.68 1.94
CA LEU A 63 -3.30 4.48 2.50
C LEU A 63 -3.54 4.59 4.02
N GLY A 64 -3.03 5.64 4.68
CA GLY A 64 -3.15 5.83 6.13
C GLY A 64 -2.35 4.82 6.93
N VAL A 65 -1.26 4.28 6.37
CA VAL A 65 -0.36 3.37 7.06
C VAL A 65 0.62 4.20 7.90
N GLU A 66 0.66 3.93 9.21
CA GLU A 66 1.62 4.59 10.10
C GLU A 66 3.01 3.96 9.93
N VAL A 67 3.95 4.72 9.38
CA VAL A 67 5.29 4.22 9.04
C VAL A 67 6.39 5.14 9.60
N GLU A 68 7.46 4.54 10.13
CA GLU A 68 8.76 5.15 10.34
C GLU A 68 9.69 4.77 9.18
N PHE A 69 10.12 5.76 8.40
CA PHE A 69 11.08 5.53 7.32
C PHE A 69 12.52 5.76 7.80
N ILE A 70 13.40 4.79 7.55
CA ILE A 70 14.84 4.93 7.71
C ILE A 70 15.48 4.96 6.32
N ASP A 71 15.75 6.16 5.81
CA ASP A 71 16.30 6.37 4.46
C ASP A 71 17.82 6.37 4.47
N GLN A 72 18.43 5.53 3.63
CA GLN A 72 19.88 5.40 3.47
C GLN A 72 20.25 5.36 1.99
N ASN A 73 21.28 6.13 1.63
CA ASN A 73 21.83 6.17 0.28
C ASN A 73 23.25 5.58 0.26
N ALA A 74 23.51 4.65 -0.64
CA ALA A 74 24.80 3.96 -0.76
C ALA A 74 25.86 4.76 -1.54
N GLN A 75 25.50 5.90 -2.13
CA GLN A 75 26.39 6.78 -2.89
C GLN A 75 27.10 6.07 -4.06
N ALA A 76 26.39 5.17 -4.74
CA ALA A 76 26.88 4.29 -5.80
C ALA A 76 28.00 3.33 -5.36
N ASP A 77 28.24 3.16 -4.05
CA ASP A 77 29.20 2.21 -3.51
C ASP A 77 28.49 0.91 -3.10
N ILE A 78 28.93 -0.22 -3.70
CA ILE A 78 28.31 -1.53 -3.48
C ILE A 78 28.58 -2.06 -2.06
N ASN A 79 29.74 -1.74 -1.46
CA ASN A 79 30.03 -2.15 -0.09
C ASN A 79 29.13 -1.41 0.89
N ASN A 80 28.89 -0.12 0.66
CA ASN A 80 27.92 0.66 1.43
C ASN A 80 26.51 0.09 1.28
N ALA A 81 26.09 -0.28 0.07
CA ALA A 81 24.79 -0.90 -0.16
C ALA A 81 24.62 -2.21 0.64
N GLN A 82 25.66 -3.05 0.69
CA GLN A 82 25.67 -4.26 1.50
C GLN A 82 25.59 -3.96 3.01
N MET A 83 26.40 -3.02 3.51
CA MET A 83 26.37 -2.61 4.92
C MET A 83 25.01 -2.04 5.34
N ILE A 84 24.35 -1.27 4.47
CA ILE A 84 23.00 -0.74 4.69
C ILE A 84 21.99 -1.89 4.81
N ALA A 85 22.03 -2.85 3.88
CA ALA A 85 21.13 -4.00 3.91
C ALA A 85 21.33 -4.86 5.17
N GLU A 86 22.58 -5.16 5.53
CA GLU A 86 22.91 -5.88 6.77
C GLU A 86 22.45 -5.14 8.02
N LYS A 87 22.60 -3.81 8.04
CA LYS A 87 22.10 -2.97 9.11
C LYS A 87 20.59 -3.07 9.24
N PHE A 88 19.83 -3.00 8.15
CA PHE A 88 18.38 -3.11 8.20
C PHE A 88 17.90 -4.49 8.65
N VAL A 89 18.59 -5.57 8.26
CA VAL A 89 18.32 -6.92 8.79
C VAL A 89 18.59 -6.98 10.30
N LYS A 90 19.69 -6.40 10.76
CA LYS A 90 20.06 -6.36 12.19
C LYS A 90 19.10 -5.51 13.03
N ASP A 91 18.64 -4.40 12.46
CA ASP A 91 17.69 -3.48 13.10
C ASP A 91 16.26 -4.04 13.09
N ASP A 92 16.03 -5.23 12.49
CA ASP A 92 14.74 -5.95 12.45
C ASP A 92 13.60 -5.09 11.91
N VAL A 93 13.86 -4.36 10.81
CA VAL A 93 12.83 -3.55 10.14
C VAL A 93 11.75 -4.44 9.54
N ASP A 94 10.50 -3.96 9.52
CA ASP A 94 9.35 -4.71 9.00
C ASP A 94 9.40 -4.90 7.48
N LEU A 95 10.04 -3.96 6.77
CA LEU A 95 10.24 -4.01 5.32
C LEU A 95 11.54 -3.32 4.91
N ILE A 96 12.26 -3.93 3.98
CA ILE A 96 13.37 -3.29 3.26
C ILE A 96 12.89 -2.94 1.84
N PHE A 97 12.83 -1.65 1.54
CA PHE A 97 12.55 -1.14 0.20
C PHE A 97 13.86 -0.76 -0.51
N SER A 98 14.31 -1.64 -1.42
CA SER A 98 15.57 -1.44 -2.16
C SER A 98 15.31 -0.76 -3.51
N ILE A 99 16.08 0.30 -3.80
CA ILE A 99 15.96 1.09 -5.03
C ILE A 99 17.26 0.98 -5.84
N ALA A 100 17.11 0.42 -7.04
CA ALA A 100 18.12 0.04 -8.04
C ALA A 100 18.84 -1.30 -7.77
N THR A 101 19.17 -2.00 -8.85
CA THR A 101 19.87 -3.29 -8.85
C THR A 101 21.37 -3.06 -8.69
N LEU A 102 22.04 -3.90 -7.88
CA LEU A 102 23.50 -3.99 -7.86
C LEU A 102 23.97 -4.64 -9.17
N THR A 103 24.88 -3.98 -9.89
CA THR A 103 25.49 -4.50 -11.12
C THR A 103 26.88 -5.04 -10.85
#